data_AF-A0A2E5RIM5-F1
#
_entry.id   AF-A0A2E5RIM5-F1
#
_cell.length_a   1.000
_cell.length_b   1.000
_cell.length_c   1.000
_cell.angle_alpha   90.00
_cell.angle_beta   90.00
_cell.angle_gamma   90.00
#
_symmetry.space_group_name_H-M   'P 1'
#
loop_
_entity.id
_entity.type
_entity.pdbx_description
1 polymer ?
#
loop_
_entity_poly.entity_id
_entity_poly.type
_entity_poly.pdbx_seq_one_letter_code
_entity_poly.pdbx_strand_id
1 'polypeptide(L)'
;MMKGFEAFQYATAVNLHFNSAEYDAFKYHFKTKVTQESYWKRNDKYQLTKIGNRFKTKDEIIKYFAAHQVAGNKWVGDMLRDEKTYTDFLKRMESLSYIVKDELRELTDTNFNDLLTAHDGEYPIIINKYLEGTVSLETVCILNRITGFIEWAKQLVSETILFPDIADKVIKYQQFLEYDEKRMRNLIHNLFK
;
A
#
# COMPACT_ATOMS: atom_id res chain seq x y z
N MET A 1 12.96 -15.81 14.56
CA MET A 1 13.88 -14.95 13.77
C MET A 1 14.03 -15.61 12.42
N MET A 2 13.86 -14.85 11.34
CA MET A 2 13.93 -15.38 9.98
C MET A 2 15.37 -15.37 9.46
N LYS A 3 15.71 -16.34 8.61
CA LYS A 3 17.02 -16.39 7.97
C LYS A 3 17.10 -15.35 6.85
N GLY A 4 18.33 -14.91 6.53
CA GLY A 4 18.54 -13.92 5.45
C GLY A 4 18.00 -14.35 4.08
N PHE A 5 17.98 -15.65 3.77
CA PHE A 5 17.36 -16.17 2.55
C PHE A 5 15.83 -16.00 2.55
N GLU A 6 15.16 -16.20 3.69
CA GLU A 6 13.71 -15.99 3.80
C GLU A 6 13.38 -14.49 3.64
N ALA A 7 14.15 -13.61 4.28
CA ALA A 7 14.02 -12.17 4.11
C ALA A 7 14.18 -11.75 2.63
N PHE A 8 15.12 -12.37 1.91
CA PHE A 8 15.29 -12.15 0.48
C PHE A 8 14.09 -12.61 -0.35
N GLN A 9 13.47 -13.74 -0.01
CA GLN A 9 12.27 -14.21 -0.70
C GLN A 9 11.12 -13.20 -0.54
N TYR A 10 10.86 -12.72 0.68
CA TYR A 10 9.81 -11.73 0.93
C TYR A 10 10.12 -10.37 0.30
N ALA A 11 11.37 -9.89 0.42
CA ALA A 11 11.81 -8.64 -0.22
C ALA A 11 11.57 -8.69 -1.74
N THR A 12 11.89 -9.83 -2.37
CA THR A 12 11.70 -10.02 -3.81
C THR A 12 10.22 -10.10 -4.18
N ALA A 13 9.42 -10.85 -3.42
CA ALA A 13 7.98 -10.98 -3.67
C ALA A 13 7.28 -9.61 -3.59
N VAL A 14 7.57 -8.84 -2.53
CA VAL A 14 7.00 -7.51 -2.33
C VAL A 14 7.49 -6.56 -3.41
N ASN A 15 8.79 -6.57 -3.76
CA ASN A 15 9.31 -5.75 -4.85
C ASN A 15 8.65 -6.06 -6.20
N LEU A 16 8.49 -7.35 -6.54
CA LEU A 16 7.80 -7.76 -7.75
C LEU A 16 6.34 -7.34 -7.75
N HIS A 17 5.66 -7.42 -6.61
CA HIS A 17 4.26 -6.99 -6.52
C HIS A 17 4.10 -5.50 -6.85
N PHE A 18 4.97 -4.66 -6.28
CA PHE A 18 4.92 -3.21 -6.54
C PHE A 18 5.39 -2.83 -7.95
N ASN A 19 6.37 -3.54 -8.52
CA ASN A 19 7.09 -3.08 -9.72
C ASN A 19 6.89 -3.94 -10.98
N SER A 20 6.25 -5.10 -10.89
CA SER A 20 5.87 -5.92 -12.06
C SER A 20 4.40 -5.73 -12.38
N ALA A 21 4.06 -5.77 -13.67
CA ALA A 21 2.67 -5.80 -14.13
C ALA A 21 2.02 -7.18 -13.94
N GLU A 22 2.82 -8.26 -13.94
CA GLU A 22 2.31 -9.63 -13.99
C GLU A 22 2.30 -10.36 -12.64
N TYR A 23 3.02 -9.84 -11.64
CA TYR A 23 3.20 -10.53 -10.37
C TYR A 23 2.30 -9.98 -9.26
N ASP A 24 1.44 -10.84 -8.72
CA ASP A 24 0.63 -10.57 -7.54
C ASP A 24 1.12 -11.42 -6.34
N ALA A 25 1.72 -10.77 -5.34
CA ALA A 25 2.28 -11.46 -4.18
C ALA A 25 1.21 -12.21 -3.37
N PHE A 26 -0.01 -11.70 -3.25
CA PHE A 26 -1.06 -12.35 -2.47
C PHE A 26 -1.57 -13.59 -3.20
N LYS A 27 -1.80 -13.48 -4.52
CA LYS A 27 -2.17 -14.61 -5.39
C LYS A 27 -1.13 -15.73 -5.35
N TYR A 28 0.15 -15.38 -5.35
CA TYR A 28 1.25 -16.36 -5.31
C TYR A 28 1.73 -16.70 -3.89
N HIS A 29 1.02 -16.26 -2.85
CA HIS A 29 1.39 -16.47 -1.44
C HIS A 29 2.86 -16.11 -1.13
N PHE A 30 3.32 -15.00 -1.69
CA PHE A 30 4.68 -14.44 -1.57
C PHE A 30 5.78 -15.39 -2.05
N LYS A 31 5.46 -16.41 -2.85
CA LYS A 31 6.44 -17.33 -3.44
C LYS A 31 7.07 -16.75 -4.70
N THR A 32 8.38 -16.91 -4.83
CA THR A 32 9.15 -16.50 -6.00
C THR A 32 10.08 -17.63 -6.45
N LYS A 33 10.70 -17.49 -7.62
CA LYS A 33 11.65 -18.47 -8.17
C LYS A 33 13.10 -18.27 -7.67
N VAL A 34 13.32 -17.41 -6.68
CA VAL A 34 14.68 -17.11 -6.20
C VAL A 34 15.26 -18.30 -5.44
N THR A 35 16.56 -18.54 -5.62
CA THR A 35 17.28 -19.67 -5.03
C THR A 35 18.27 -19.20 -3.98
N GLN A 36 18.70 -20.11 -3.11
CA GLN A 36 19.73 -19.80 -2.12
C GLN A 36 21.05 -19.37 -2.79
N GLU A 37 21.37 -19.94 -3.95
CA GLU A 37 22.53 -19.50 -4.75
C GLU A 37 22.40 -18.04 -5.20
N SER A 38 21.23 -17.63 -5.69
CA SER A 38 20.98 -16.23 -6.08
C SER A 38 21.09 -15.26 -4.90
N TYR A 39 20.74 -15.71 -3.69
CA TYR A 39 20.93 -14.94 -2.46
C TYR A 39 22.41 -14.72 -2.11
N TRP A 40 23.24 -15.77 -2.21
CA TRP A 40 24.67 -15.66 -1.89
C TRP A 40 25.42 -14.66 -2.78
N LYS A 41 24.95 -14.49 -4.02
CA LYS A 41 25.48 -13.55 -5.02
C LYS A 41 25.04 -12.09 -4.77
N ARG A 42 24.12 -11.83 -3.84
CA ARG A 42 23.65 -10.45 -3.57
C ARG A 42 24.69 -9.63 -2.81
N ASN A 43 24.84 -8.37 -3.24
CA ASN A 43 25.69 -7.38 -2.58
C ASN A 43 25.12 -6.95 -1.21
N ASP A 44 23.79 -6.95 -1.06
CA ASP A 44 23.07 -6.53 0.15
C ASP A 44 22.66 -7.71 1.06
N LYS A 45 23.29 -8.89 0.90
CA LYS A 45 22.98 -10.11 1.69
C LYS A 45 23.11 -9.91 3.20
N TYR A 46 24.07 -9.08 3.63
CA TYR A 46 24.28 -8.79 5.04
C TYR A 46 23.12 -7.98 5.62
N GLN A 47 22.62 -7.00 4.88
CA GLN A 47 21.47 -6.18 5.23
C GLN A 47 20.19 -7.02 5.26
N LEU A 48 19.98 -7.89 4.27
CA LEU A 48 18.89 -8.87 4.26
C LEU A 48 18.93 -9.80 5.47
N THR A 49 20.12 -10.28 5.86
CA THR A 49 20.30 -11.10 7.08
C THR A 49 19.92 -10.30 8.32
N LYS A 50 20.38 -9.04 8.43
CA LYS A 50 20.03 -8.17 9.55
C LYS A 50 18.53 -7.95 9.65
N ILE A 51 17.86 -7.64 8.56
CA ILE A 51 16.40 -7.45 8.52
C ILE A 51 15.67 -8.74 8.91
N GLY A 52 16.06 -9.88 8.34
CA GLY A 52 15.47 -11.18 8.69
C GLY A 52 15.56 -11.51 10.18
N ASN A 53 16.69 -11.20 10.80
CA ASN A 53 16.89 -11.43 12.23
C ASN A 53 16.03 -10.53 13.13
N ARG A 54 15.54 -9.38 12.63
CA ARG A 54 14.70 -8.45 13.41
C ARG A 54 13.26 -8.93 13.57
N PHE A 55 12.73 -9.63 12.57
CA PHE A 55 11.32 -10.01 12.52
C PHE A 55 11.11 -11.47 12.91
N LYS A 56 9.96 -11.74 13.55
CA LYS A 56 9.60 -13.08 14.02
C LYS A 56 8.63 -13.76 13.08
N THR A 57 7.72 -12.99 12.48
CA THR A 57 6.67 -13.52 11.62
C THR A 57 6.86 -13.04 10.17
N LYS A 58 6.28 -13.82 9.24
CA LYS A 58 6.22 -13.44 7.82
C LYS A 58 5.44 -12.13 7.62
N ASP A 59 4.39 -11.90 8.41
CA ASP A 59 3.50 -10.75 8.21
C ASP A 59 4.21 -9.44 8.60
N GLU A 60 5.01 -9.45 9.68
CA GLU A 60 5.82 -8.31 10.09
C GLU A 60 6.84 -7.91 9.01
N ILE A 61 7.60 -8.88 8.49
CA ILE A 61 8.64 -8.58 7.49
C ILE A 61 8.04 -8.17 6.13
N ILE A 62 6.88 -8.74 5.75
CA ILE A 62 6.14 -8.34 4.56
C ILE A 62 5.68 -6.88 4.70
N LYS A 63 5.08 -6.52 5.84
CA LYS A 63 4.66 -5.14 6.13
C LYS A 63 5.83 -4.17 6.13
N TYR A 64 6.98 -4.57 6.66
CA TYR A 64 8.20 -3.76 6.61
C TYR A 64 8.60 -3.43 5.17
N PHE A 65 8.70 -4.42 4.29
CA PHE A 65 9.04 -4.17 2.90
C PHE A 65 7.95 -3.37 2.15
N ALA A 66 6.67 -3.63 2.43
CA ALA A 66 5.56 -2.92 1.81
C ALA A 66 5.55 -1.44 2.20
N ALA A 67 5.76 -1.11 3.49
CA ALA A 67 5.84 0.25 3.98
C ALA A 67 6.93 1.05 3.26
N HIS A 68 8.11 0.45 3.07
CA HIS A 68 9.20 1.07 2.34
C HIS A 68 8.91 1.23 0.84
N GLN A 69 8.33 0.24 0.18
CA GLN A 69 7.95 0.34 -1.24
C GLN A 69 6.94 1.48 -1.46
N VAL A 70 5.96 1.62 -0.57
CA VAL A 70 4.95 2.70 -0.64
C VAL A 70 5.56 4.08 -0.41
N ALA A 71 6.57 4.15 0.46
CA ALA A 71 7.40 5.35 0.67
C ALA A 71 8.41 5.61 -0.46
N GLY A 72 8.44 4.77 -1.50
CA GLY A 72 9.35 4.92 -2.65
C GLY A 72 10.78 4.40 -2.42
N ASN A 73 11.04 3.78 -1.27
CA ASN A 73 12.34 3.18 -0.97
C ASN A 73 12.39 1.72 -1.45
N LYS A 74 13.16 1.47 -2.50
CA LYS A 74 13.31 0.13 -3.13
C LYS A 74 14.60 -0.59 -2.72
N TRP A 75 15.51 0.08 -2.00
CA TRP A 75 16.86 -0.42 -1.72
C TRP A 75 16.96 -0.94 -0.29
N VAL A 76 17.20 -2.24 -0.13
CA VAL A 76 17.27 -2.90 1.18
C VAL A 76 18.29 -2.25 2.13
N GLY A 77 19.40 -1.75 1.59
CA GLY A 77 20.42 -1.06 2.38
C GLY A 77 19.93 0.26 2.99
N ASP A 78 19.06 0.97 2.28
CA ASP A 78 18.47 2.23 2.75
C ASP A 78 17.31 1.97 3.71
N MET A 79 16.51 0.93 3.45
CA MET A 79 15.43 0.50 4.34
C MET A 79 15.95 0.26 5.77
N LEU A 80 17.10 -0.43 5.90
CA LEU A 80 17.70 -0.72 7.21
C LEU A 80 18.17 0.55 7.96
N ARG A 81 18.43 1.65 7.25
CA ARG A 81 18.83 2.93 7.87
C ARG A 81 17.61 3.79 8.20
N ASP A 82 16.50 3.59 7.50
CA ASP A 82 15.27 4.35 7.61
C ASP A 82 14.22 3.62 8.47
N GLU A 83 14.50 3.49 9.76
CA GLU A 83 13.56 2.88 10.71
C GLU A 83 12.30 3.72 10.92
N LYS A 84 12.36 5.01 10.57
CA LYS A 84 11.26 5.95 10.74
C LYS A 84 10.09 5.58 9.83
N THR A 85 10.36 5.25 8.57
CA THR A 85 9.29 4.85 7.61
C THR A 85 8.44 3.71 8.13
N TYR A 86 9.05 2.64 8.65
CA TYR A 86 8.30 1.52 9.19
C TYR A 86 7.59 1.86 10.51
N THR A 87 8.25 2.59 11.39
CA THR A 87 7.66 3.02 12.67
C THR A 87 6.43 3.91 12.45
N ASP A 88 6.49 4.84 11.50
CA ASP A 88 5.36 5.71 11.15
C ASP A 88 4.24 4.93 10.48
N PHE A 89 4.57 3.94 9.64
CA PHE A 89 3.58 3.02 9.08
C PHE A 89 2.83 2.28 10.18
N LEU A 90 3.52 1.71 11.17
CA LEU A 90 2.87 1.02 12.29
C LEU A 90 1.92 1.95 13.07
N LYS A 91 2.35 3.17 13.38
CA LYS A 91 1.50 4.18 14.04
C LYS A 91 0.24 4.50 13.24
N ARG A 92 0.37 4.65 11.91
CA ARG A 92 -0.78 4.87 11.01
C ARG A 92 -1.72 3.67 11.03
N MET A 93 -1.20 2.44 10.98
CA MET A 93 -2.04 1.23 11.03
C MET A 93 -2.79 1.11 12.36
N GLU A 94 -2.16 1.44 13.48
CA GLU A 94 -2.81 1.44 14.80
C GLU A 94 -3.94 2.49 14.89
N SER A 95 -3.79 3.62 14.21
CA SER A 95 -4.74 4.74 14.22
C SER A 95 -5.66 4.79 12.98
N LEU A 96 -5.68 3.73 12.17
CA LEU A 96 -6.23 3.76 10.81
C LEU A 96 -7.69 4.20 10.77
N SER A 97 -8.55 3.62 11.61
CA SER A 97 -9.97 3.97 11.66
C SER A 97 -10.22 5.41 12.08
N TYR A 98 -9.35 5.98 12.93
CA TYR A 98 -9.45 7.36 13.38
C TYR A 98 -9.04 8.32 12.24
N ILE A 99 -7.91 8.04 11.58
CA ILE A 99 -7.42 8.80 10.42
C ILE A 99 -8.49 8.85 9.33
N VAL A 100 -9.01 7.70 8.92
CA VAL A 100 -10.04 7.61 7.87
C VAL A 100 -11.29 8.40 8.26
N LYS A 101 -11.71 8.31 9.52
CA LYS A 101 -12.90 9.02 10.01
C LYS A 101 -12.73 10.53 9.92
N ASP A 102 -11.60 11.05 10.39
CA ASP A 102 -11.35 12.47 10.44
C ASP A 102 -11.13 13.02 9.02
N GLU A 103 -10.35 12.35 8.18
CA GLU A 103 -10.15 12.75 6.78
C GLU A 103 -11.45 12.78 5.98
N LEU A 104 -12.34 11.79 6.16
CA LEU A 104 -13.62 11.74 5.46
C LEU A 104 -14.68 12.68 6.04
N ARG A 105 -14.59 13.02 7.34
CA ARG A 105 -15.49 14.00 7.96
C ARG A 105 -15.38 15.36 7.28
N GLU A 106 -14.17 15.78 6.92
CA GLU A 106 -13.94 17.05 6.22
C GLU A 106 -14.47 17.07 4.78
N LEU A 107 -15.00 15.94 4.29
CA LEU A 107 -15.51 15.78 2.92
C LEU A 107 -17.03 15.52 2.88
N THR A 108 -17.73 15.57 4.01
CA THR A 108 -19.18 15.22 4.07
C THR A 108 -20.09 16.22 3.38
N ASP A 109 -19.60 17.42 3.05
CA ASP A 109 -20.35 18.40 2.25
C ASP A 109 -20.50 17.97 0.78
N THR A 110 -19.72 16.97 0.34
CA THR A 110 -19.83 16.38 -1.00
C THR A 110 -20.52 15.02 -0.91
N ASN A 111 -21.39 14.71 -1.88
CA ASN A 111 -22.01 13.39 -1.95
C ASN A 111 -20.95 12.29 -2.10
N PHE A 112 -21.14 11.16 -1.42
CA PHE A 112 -20.19 10.05 -1.45
C PHE A 112 -19.88 9.53 -2.86
N ASN A 113 -20.87 9.47 -3.75
CA ASN A 113 -20.65 9.01 -5.11
C ASN A 113 -19.83 10.01 -5.91
N ASP A 114 -20.10 11.31 -5.75
CA ASP A 114 -19.37 12.38 -6.44
C ASP A 114 -17.91 12.43 -5.97
N LEU A 115 -17.62 12.08 -4.71
CA LEU A 115 -16.25 11.96 -4.21
C LEU A 115 -15.40 10.94 -4.97
N LEU A 116 -16.04 9.89 -5.48
CA LEU A 116 -15.39 8.73 -6.09
C LEU A 116 -15.49 8.70 -7.61
N THR A 117 -16.33 9.56 -8.19
CA THR A 117 -16.60 9.57 -9.62
C THR A 117 -15.69 10.57 -10.33
N ALA A 118 -15.12 10.14 -11.46
CA ALA A 118 -14.41 11.04 -12.37
C ALA A 118 -15.43 11.71 -13.31
N HIS A 119 -15.30 13.01 -13.49
CA HIS A 119 -16.15 13.81 -14.39
C HIS A 119 -15.27 14.50 -15.44
N ASP A 120 -15.74 14.53 -16.69
CA ASP A 120 -15.13 15.29 -17.78
C ASP A 120 -13.62 15.09 -17.99
N GLY A 121 -13.12 13.87 -17.71
CA GLY A 121 -11.70 13.54 -17.87
C GLY A 121 -10.83 13.90 -16.67
N GLU A 122 -11.39 14.46 -15.59
CA GLU A 122 -10.69 14.86 -14.37
C GLU A 122 -10.59 13.72 -13.35
N TYR A 123 -9.73 13.91 -12.35
CA TYR A 123 -9.58 12.98 -11.24
C TYR A 123 -10.81 12.97 -10.33
N PRO A 124 -11.19 11.81 -9.76
CA PRO A 124 -12.10 11.78 -8.63
C PRO A 124 -11.62 12.71 -7.51
N ILE A 125 -12.56 13.37 -6.82
CA ILE A 125 -12.22 14.34 -5.76
C ILE A 125 -11.33 13.71 -4.69
N ILE A 126 -11.56 12.44 -4.34
CA ILE A 126 -10.72 11.73 -3.36
C ILE A 126 -9.25 11.61 -3.79
N ILE A 127 -8.98 11.52 -5.10
CA ILE A 127 -7.62 11.47 -5.65
C ILE A 127 -6.97 12.86 -5.61
N ASN A 128 -7.72 13.91 -5.93
CA ASN A 128 -7.24 15.29 -5.75
C ASN A 128 -6.86 15.56 -4.28
N LYS A 129 -7.71 15.15 -3.34
CA LYS A 129 -7.42 15.28 -1.90
C LYS A 129 -6.20 14.49 -1.44
N TYR A 130 -5.93 13.35 -2.06
CA TYR A 130 -4.69 12.60 -1.84
C TYR A 130 -3.47 13.37 -2.36
N LEU A 131 -3.55 13.93 -3.57
CA LEU A 131 -2.48 14.73 -4.15
C LEU A 131 -2.20 16.02 -3.37
N GLU A 132 -3.24 16.64 -2.79
CA GLU A 132 -3.14 17.78 -1.88
C GLU A 132 -2.54 17.41 -0.51
N GLY A 133 -2.47 16.12 -0.19
CA GLY A 133 -1.99 15.63 1.11
C GLY A 133 -2.98 15.76 2.26
N THR A 134 -4.24 16.12 1.98
CA THR A 134 -5.31 16.22 2.99
C THR A 134 -5.97 14.87 3.28
N VAL A 135 -5.80 13.90 2.37
CA VAL A 135 -6.28 12.52 2.53
C VAL A 135 -5.10 11.58 2.37
N SER A 136 -4.99 10.59 3.25
CA SER A 136 -3.96 9.57 3.21
C SER A 136 -4.20 8.56 2.07
N LEU A 137 -3.11 7.95 1.59
CA LEU A 137 -3.21 6.85 0.62
C LEU A 137 -4.02 5.69 1.18
N GLU A 138 -3.89 5.42 2.48
CA GLU A 138 -4.66 4.41 3.20
C GLU A 138 -6.17 4.63 3.07
N THR A 139 -6.65 5.87 3.22
CA THR A 139 -8.07 6.21 3.03
C THR A 139 -8.53 5.93 1.61
N VAL A 140 -7.75 6.34 0.59
CA VAL A 140 -8.04 6.03 -0.82
C VAL A 140 -8.11 4.52 -1.06
N CYS A 141 -7.15 3.76 -0.53
CA CYS A 141 -7.10 2.31 -0.61
C CYS A 141 -8.32 1.64 0.05
N ILE A 142 -8.75 2.12 1.21
CA ILE A 142 -9.92 1.59 1.92
C ILE A 142 -11.18 1.85 1.10
N LEU A 143 -11.37 3.07 0.58
CA LEU A 143 -12.50 3.40 -0.26
C LEU A 143 -12.52 2.52 -1.51
N ASN A 144 -11.38 2.36 -2.18
CA ASN A 144 -11.28 1.50 -3.35
C ASN A 144 -11.56 0.03 -3.03
N ARG A 145 -11.07 -0.51 -1.91
CA ARG A 145 -11.35 -1.89 -1.52
C ARG A 145 -12.84 -2.12 -1.23
N ILE A 146 -13.55 -1.09 -0.78
CA ILE A 146 -14.98 -1.13 -0.45
C ILE A 146 -15.86 -0.99 -1.69
N THR A 147 -15.49 -0.13 -2.64
CA THR A 147 -16.35 0.30 -3.76
C THR A 147 -15.84 -0.12 -5.14
N GLY A 148 -14.55 -0.38 -5.29
CA GLY A 148 -13.90 -0.64 -6.58
C GLY A 148 -13.79 0.58 -7.51
N PHE A 149 -13.89 1.81 -6.97
CA PHE A 149 -14.02 3.01 -7.82
C PHE A 149 -12.84 3.25 -8.77
N ILE A 150 -11.63 2.79 -8.46
CA ILE A 150 -10.46 2.97 -9.33
C ILE A 150 -10.66 2.32 -10.70
N GLU A 151 -11.37 1.17 -10.78
CA GLU A 151 -11.62 0.48 -12.04
C GLU A 151 -12.43 1.35 -13.01
N TRP A 152 -13.45 2.04 -12.49
CA TRP A 152 -14.26 2.97 -13.26
C TRP A 152 -13.49 4.26 -13.57
N ALA A 153 -12.76 4.80 -12.60
CA ALA A 153 -11.96 6.01 -12.79
C ALA A 153 -10.88 5.83 -13.87
N LYS A 154 -10.26 4.64 -13.98
CA LYS A 154 -9.30 4.31 -15.07
C LYS A 154 -9.89 4.44 -16.48
N GLN A 155 -11.20 4.31 -16.65
CA GLN A 155 -11.86 4.43 -17.94
C GLN A 155 -12.28 5.87 -18.28
N LEU A 156 -12.40 6.72 -17.26
CA LEU A 156 -12.97 8.06 -17.38
C LEU A 156 -11.92 9.18 -17.30
N VAL A 157 -10.83 8.97 -16.55
CA VAL A 157 -9.75 9.94 -16.42
C VAL A 157 -8.97 10.05 -17.73
N SER A 158 -8.76 11.29 -18.19
CA SER A 158 -8.09 11.57 -19.46
C SER A 158 -6.56 11.65 -19.34
N GLU A 159 -6.04 11.93 -18.15
CA GLU A 159 -4.61 11.97 -17.87
C GLU A 159 -4.02 10.54 -17.87
N THR A 160 -2.87 10.36 -18.52
CA THR A 160 -2.36 9.03 -18.90
C THR A 160 -1.02 8.65 -18.27
N ILE A 161 -0.46 9.47 -17.37
CA ILE A 161 0.86 9.25 -16.78
C ILE A 161 0.73 9.12 -15.26
N LEU A 162 0.30 10.17 -14.58
CA LEU A 162 0.26 10.22 -13.11
C LEU A 162 -0.88 9.38 -12.54
N PHE A 163 -2.08 9.45 -13.12
CA PHE A 163 -3.23 8.72 -12.61
C PHE A 163 -3.06 7.20 -12.68
N PRO A 164 -2.58 6.61 -13.80
CA PRO A 164 -2.27 5.18 -13.84
C PRO A 164 -1.30 4.74 -12.73
N ASP A 165 -0.25 5.52 -12.45
CA ASP A 165 0.71 5.24 -11.39
C ASP A 165 0.05 5.26 -9.99
N ILE A 166 -0.81 6.25 -9.72
CA ILE A 166 -1.58 6.34 -8.47
C ILE A 166 -2.54 5.15 -8.35
N ALA A 167 -3.28 4.86 -9.41
CA ALA A 167 -4.26 3.80 -9.44
C ALA A 167 -3.60 2.43 -9.18
N ASP A 168 -2.46 2.16 -9.81
CA ASP A 168 -1.70 0.94 -9.58
C ASP A 168 -1.13 0.88 -8.16
N LYS A 169 -0.65 2.01 -7.63
CA LYS A 169 -0.21 2.11 -6.22
C LYS A 169 -1.35 1.78 -5.27
N VAL A 170 -2.55 2.31 -5.50
CA VAL A 170 -3.76 2.04 -4.70
C VAL A 170 -4.14 0.56 -4.74
N ILE A 171 -4.20 -0.03 -5.94
CA ILE A 171 -4.59 -1.44 -6.16
C ILE A 171 -3.61 -2.42 -5.50
N LYS A 172 -2.31 -2.11 -5.55
CA LYS A 172 -1.26 -2.95 -4.96
C LYS A 172 -1.19 -2.77 -3.44
N TYR A 173 -1.21 -1.53 -2.96
CA TYR A 173 -1.06 -1.26 -1.52
C TYR A 173 -2.27 -1.69 -0.69
N GLN A 174 -3.50 -1.55 -1.19
CA GLN A 174 -4.71 -1.87 -0.42
C GLN A 174 -4.74 -3.30 0.13
N GLN A 175 -4.02 -4.23 -0.50
CA GLN A 175 -3.96 -5.64 -0.09
C GLN A 175 -3.14 -5.83 1.21
N PHE A 176 -2.25 -4.90 1.54
CA PHE A 176 -1.45 -4.91 2.77
C PHE A 176 -2.17 -4.27 3.97
N LEU A 177 -3.31 -3.61 3.76
CA LEU A 177 -4.08 -2.99 4.82
C LEU A 177 -4.93 -4.03 5.55
N GLU A 178 -4.73 -4.12 6.86
CA GLU A 178 -5.48 -5.01 7.75
C GLU A 178 -6.42 -4.19 8.63
N TYR A 179 -7.72 -4.39 8.46
CA TYR A 179 -8.76 -3.73 9.25
C TYR A 179 -10.06 -4.55 9.26
N ASP A 180 -10.94 -4.28 10.22
CA ASP A 180 -12.29 -4.85 10.24
C ASP A 180 -13.15 -4.15 9.20
N GLU A 181 -13.35 -4.83 8.06
CA GLU A 181 -14.07 -4.29 6.91
C GLU A 181 -15.52 -3.91 7.25
N LYS A 182 -16.20 -4.70 8.09
CA LYS A 182 -17.59 -4.41 8.49
C LYS A 182 -17.65 -3.13 9.32
N ARG A 183 -16.74 -2.96 10.28
CA ARG A 183 -16.66 -1.73 11.09
C ARG A 183 -16.32 -0.53 10.22
N MET A 184 -15.39 -0.67 9.28
CA MET A 184 -14.99 0.42 8.39
C MET A 184 -16.13 0.84 7.45
N ARG A 185 -16.84 -0.10 6.85
CA ARG A 185 -18.04 0.17 6.04
C ARG A 185 -19.11 0.90 6.84
N ASN A 186 -19.38 0.46 8.06
CA ASN A 186 -20.35 1.13 8.95
C ASN A 186 -19.91 2.55 9.32
N LEU A 187 -18.62 2.77 9.56
CA LEU A 187 -18.06 4.08 9.85
C LEU A 187 -18.29 5.04 8.68
N ILE A 188 -17.93 4.62 7.46
CA ILE A 188 -18.09 5.43 6.25
C ILE A 188 -19.57 5.71 5.98
N HIS A 189 -20.43 4.69 6.05
CA HIS A 189 -21.87 4.86 5.86
C HIS A 189 -22.50 5.85 6.84
N ASN A 190 -22.04 5.87 8.11
CA ASN A 190 -22.53 6.82 9.10
C ASN A 190 -22.07 8.27 8.86
N LEU A 191 -20.97 8.49 8.14
CA LEU A 191 -20.48 9.83 7.81
C LEU A 191 -21.27 10.45 6.65
N PHE A 192 -21.63 9.66 5.64
CA PHE A 192 -22.28 10.12 4.40
C PHE A 192 -23.77 9.75 4.31
N LYS A 193 -24.50 9.87 5.43
CA LYS A 193 -25.92 9.52 5.50
C LYS A 193 -26.80 10.32 4.55
#